data_AF-A0A7Y2A2Q5-F1
#
_entry.id   AF-A0A7Y2A2Q5-F1
#
_cell.length_a   1.000
_cell.length_b   1.000
_cell.length_c   1.000
_cell.angle_alpha   90.00
_cell.angle_beta   90.00
_cell.angle_gamma   90.00
#
_symmetry.space_group_name_H-M   'P 1'
#
loop_
_entity.id
_entity.type
_entity.pdbx_description
1 polymer ?
#
loop_
_entity_poly.entity_id
_entity_poly.type
_entity_poly.pdbx_seq_one_letter_code
_entity_poly.pdbx_strand_id
1 'polypeptide(L)'
;MDLEQILTDESSPRLGTSPEALARGIVENLFFVQGRLPENASAKAWFEALAVTLRHRVMPKWANSLEARREPSVRQVAYLSAEFLLGPHAGSVIQALDLGDEIAGACELLGIDLDAVLAEEPEPGLGNGGLGRLAACYMDSLSALDYPAMGYGIRYEHGIFVQAIEGGRQVELPDNWLSRGNPWEVRRAGLSYDVGFGGRTERVRDGRGRVHVQWIPEQVVKGVAHDTPMVGYKVDTVNTLRLWRSESPESFDLDAFNKGDYDGSVAAQTDSETISKVLYPNDEGDLGKVLRLKQQYFFTSCA
;
A
#
# COMPACT_ATOMS: atom_id res chain seq x y z
N MET A 1 8.22 29.63 12.93
CA MET A 1 7.12 28.92 12.24
C MET A 1 6.97 27.62 12.97
N ASP A 2 5.84 27.42 13.64
CA ASP A 2 5.59 26.23 14.44
C ASP A 2 5.10 25.11 13.51
N LEU A 3 5.85 24.01 13.47
CA LEU A 3 5.52 22.86 12.62
C LEU A 3 4.27 22.14 13.11
N GLU A 4 4.05 22.12 14.42
CA GLU A 4 2.88 21.47 15.02
C GLU A 4 1.60 22.23 14.65
N GLN A 5 1.66 23.56 14.70
CA GLN A 5 0.56 24.42 14.25
C GLN A 5 0.20 24.18 12.78
N ILE A 6 1.17 24.00 11.89
CA ILE A 6 0.90 23.72 10.46
C ILE A 6 0.20 22.37 10.27
N LEU A 7 0.57 21.37 11.07
CA LEU A 7 0.06 20.00 10.95
C LEU A 7 -1.28 19.77 11.65
N THR A 8 -1.74 20.74 12.45
CA THR A 8 -2.95 20.63 13.28
C THR A 8 -3.94 21.78 13.09
N ASP A 9 -3.66 22.76 12.22
CA ASP A 9 -4.55 23.90 11.96
C ASP A 9 -5.85 23.49 11.25
N GLU A 10 -6.90 23.27 12.03
CA GLU A 10 -8.26 22.95 11.55
C GLU A 10 -8.93 24.12 10.82
N SER A 11 -8.39 25.35 10.88
CA SER A 11 -8.89 26.46 10.05
C SER A 11 -8.37 26.39 8.60
N SER A 12 -7.35 25.56 8.35
CA SER A 12 -6.82 25.31 7.03
C SER A 12 -7.77 24.44 6.19
N PRO A 13 -7.91 24.70 4.88
CA PRO A 13 -8.68 23.83 3.98
C PRO A 13 -8.16 22.38 3.91
N ARG A 14 -6.91 22.14 4.35
CA ARG A 14 -6.34 20.80 4.43
C ARG A 14 -6.95 19.96 5.55
N LEU A 15 -7.33 20.57 6.68
CA LEU A 15 -7.76 19.85 7.89
C LEU A 15 -9.19 20.17 8.33
N GLY A 16 -9.72 21.37 8.04
CA GLY A 16 -11.05 21.79 8.47
C GLY A 16 -12.16 20.92 7.91
N THR A 17 -13.15 20.54 8.71
CA THR A 17 -14.13 19.51 8.35
C THR A 17 -15.45 20.07 7.81
N SER A 18 -15.64 21.40 7.75
CA SER A 18 -16.89 21.95 7.21
C SER A 18 -17.10 21.58 5.74
N PRO A 19 -18.35 21.51 5.25
CA PRO A 19 -18.65 21.27 3.84
C PRO A 19 -17.86 22.18 2.89
N GLU A 20 -17.71 23.47 3.21
CA GLU A 20 -16.95 24.43 2.40
C GLU A 20 -15.45 24.16 2.41
N ALA A 21 -14.88 23.81 3.56
CA ALA A 21 -13.47 23.46 3.68
C ALA A 21 -13.14 22.17 2.92
N LEU A 22 -14.03 21.17 3.01
CA LEU A 22 -13.94 19.93 2.25
C LEU A 22 -14.08 20.15 0.75
N ALA A 23 -15.11 20.87 0.31
CA ALA A 23 -15.32 21.20 -1.10
C ALA A 23 -14.10 21.92 -1.69
N ARG A 24 -13.56 22.89 -0.95
CA ARG A 24 -12.31 23.58 -1.32
C ARG A 24 -11.13 22.61 -1.39
N GLY A 25 -10.94 21.74 -0.41
CA GLY A 25 -9.88 20.74 -0.42
C GLY A 25 -9.94 19.79 -1.62
N ILE A 26 -11.15 19.34 -1.99
CA ILE A 26 -11.36 18.52 -3.19
C ILE A 26 -10.95 19.28 -4.45
N VAL A 27 -11.40 20.53 -4.62
CA VAL A 27 -11.04 21.34 -5.80
C VAL A 27 -9.54 21.65 -5.83
N GLU A 28 -8.93 21.97 -4.69
CA GLU A 28 -7.48 22.21 -4.59
C GLU A 28 -6.68 20.97 -4.98
N ASN A 29 -7.08 19.77 -4.54
CA ASN A 29 -6.41 18.53 -4.93
C ASN A 29 -6.62 18.20 -6.42
N LEU A 30 -7.83 18.41 -6.95
CA LEU A 30 -8.09 18.25 -8.38
C LEU A 30 -7.18 19.18 -9.21
N PHE A 31 -7.05 20.44 -8.80
CA PHE A 31 -6.28 21.42 -9.54
C PHE A 31 -4.77 21.29 -9.34
N PHE A 32 -4.29 21.32 -8.10
CA PHE A 32 -2.86 21.37 -7.79
C PHE A 32 -2.16 20.00 -7.83
N VAL A 33 -2.87 18.91 -7.52
CA VAL A 33 -2.28 17.56 -7.53
C VAL A 33 -2.49 16.89 -8.89
N GLN A 34 -3.67 17.02 -9.49
CA GLN A 34 -3.97 16.36 -10.76
C GLN A 34 -3.84 17.27 -11.99
N GLY A 35 -3.72 18.59 -11.83
CA GLY A 35 -3.64 19.53 -12.96
C GLY A 35 -4.96 19.64 -13.75
N ARG A 36 -6.12 19.42 -13.11
CA ARG A 36 -7.43 19.39 -13.77
C ARG A 36 -8.33 20.53 -13.30
N LEU A 37 -9.14 21.03 -14.23
CA LEU A 37 -10.22 21.98 -13.93
C LEU A 37 -11.53 21.22 -13.66
N PRO A 38 -12.41 21.72 -12.76
CA PRO A 38 -13.71 21.10 -12.47
C PRO A 38 -14.56 20.80 -13.72
N GLU A 39 -14.56 21.70 -14.70
CA GLU A 39 -15.34 21.60 -15.95
C GLU A 39 -15.05 20.34 -16.78
N ASN A 40 -13.85 19.76 -16.63
CA ASN A 40 -13.38 18.61 -17.41
C ASN A 40 -13.08 17.38 -16.54
N ALA A 41 -13.50 17.38 -15.27
CA ALA A 41 -13.21 16.30 -14.34
C ALA A 41 -14.22 15.17 -14.48
N SER A 42 -13.72 13.95 -14.75
CA SER A 42 -14.52 12.73 -14.67
C SER A 42 -14.83 12.34 -13.22
N ALA A 43 -15.81 11.47 -12.99
CA ALA A 43 -16.10 10.91 -11.67
C ALA A 43 -14.84 10.31 -11.01
N LYS A 44 -14.00 9.61 -11.79
CA LYS A 44 -12.70 9.10 -11.33
C LYS A 44 -11.75 10.19 -10.83
N ALA A 45 -11.67 11.32 -11.52
CA ALA A 45 -10.81 12.44 -11.11
C ALA A 45 -11.31 13.07 -9.80
N TRP A 46 -12.63 13.20 -9.68
CA TRP A 46 -13.26 13.64 -8.43
C TRP A 46 -12.98 12.66 -7.28
N PHE A 47 -13.05 11.35 -7.52
CA PHE A 47 -12.69 10.33 -6.54
C PHE A 47 -11.24 10.47 -6.08
N GLU A 48 -10.30 10.56 -7.01
CA GLU A 48 -8.88 10.70 -6.68
C GLU A 48 -8.62 11.96 -5.84
N ALA A 49 -9.34 13.06 -6.13
CA ALA A 49 -9.24 14.30 -5.37
C ALA A 49 -9.86 14.18 -3.97
N LEU A 50 -11.03 13.53 -3.87
CA LEU A 50 -11.71 13.22 -2.61
C LEU A 50 -10.84 12.35 -1.70
N ALA A 51 -10.24 11.28 -2.24
CA ALA A 51 -9.37 10.37 -1.48
C ALA A 51 -8.16 11.11 -0.87
N VAL A 52 -7.51 11.99 -1.63
CA VAL A 52 -6.41 12.82 -1.10
C VAL A 52 -6.92 13.80 -0.04
N THR A 53 -8.10 14.41 -0.23
CA THR A 53 -8.73 15.29 0.76
C THR A 53 -9.02 14.57 2.07
N LEU A 54 -9.56 13.36 2.02
CA LEU A 54 -9.79 12.53 3.21
C LEU A 54 -8.45 12.17 3.87
N ARG A 55 -7.46 11.75 3.09
CA ARG A 55 -6.13 11.40 3.59
C ARG A 55 -5.46 12.56 4.32
N HIS A 56 -5.64 13.81 3.91
CA HIS A 56 -5.11 14.96 4.65
C HIS A 56 -5.55 14.97 6.12
N ARG A 57 -6.79 14.57 6.42
CA ARG A 57 -7.33 14.50 7.80
C ARG A 57 -6.87 13.26 8.55
N VAL A 58 -6.50 12.19 7.84
CA VAL A 58 -5.91 10.98 8.43
C VAL A 58 -4.45 11.18 8.83
N MET A 59 -3.68 11.97 8.07
CA MET A 59 -2.22 12.07 8.24
C MET A 59 -1.78 12.55 9.65
N PRO A 60 -2.38 13.57 10.28
CA PRO A 60 -2.00 14.00 11.63
C PRO A 60 -2.26 12.91 12.68
N LYS A 61 -3.44 12.28 12.66
CA LYS A 61 -3.80 11.15 13.54
C LYS A 61 -2.82 9.98 13.36
N TRP A 62 -2.44 9.70 12.12
CA TRP A 62 -1.47 8.65 11.81
C TRP A 62 -0.06 8.99 12.30
N ALA A 63 0.39 10.24 12.17
CA ALA A 63 1.67 10.69 12.71
C ALA A 63 1.72 10.52 14.24
N ASN A 64 0.66 10.94 14.94
CA ASN A 64 0.54 10.79 16.40
C ASN A 64 0.56 9.31 16.81
N SER A 65 -0.15 8.46 16.08
CA SER A 65 -0.15 7.00 16.32
C SER A 65 1.24 6.37 16.11
N LEU A 66 1.99 6.82 15.10
CA LEU A 66 3.37 6.38 14.86
C LEU A 66 4.33 6.85 15.94
N GLU A 67 4.13 8.06 16.49
CA GLU A 67 4.93 8.59 17.58
C GLU A 67 4.66 7.86 18.89
N ALA A 68 3.38 7.69 19.27
CA ALA A 68 2.97 6.95 20.46
C ALA A 68 3.54 5.52 20.48
N ARG A 69 3.68 4.89 19.30
CA ARG A 69 4.29 3.56 19.12
C ARG A 69 5.79 3.50 19.43
N ARG A 70 6.52 4.62 19.36
CA ARG A 70 7.96 4.64 19.63
C ARG A 70 8.29 4.54 21.12
N GLU A 71 7.30 4.73 21.97
CA GLU A 71 7.47 4.61 23.41
C GLU A 71 7.88 3.17 23.79
N PRO A 72 9.04 2.95 24.43
CA PRO A 72 9.58 1.60 24.67
C PRO A 72 8.67 0.67 25.50
N SER A 73 7.74 1.25 26.27
CA SER A 73 6.78 0.49 27.08
C SER A 73 5.58 -0.05 26.28
N VAL A 74 5.37 0.42 25.04
CA VAL A 74 4.23 0.02 24.21
C VAL A 74 4.53 -1.30 23.50
N ARG A 75 3.79 -2.35 23.86
CA ARG A 75 3.80 -3.62 23.13
C ARG A 75 2.90 -3.50 21.90
N GLN A 76 3.39 -4.01 20.76
CA GLN A 76 2.69 -3.94 19.48
C GLN A 76 2.32 -5.33 18.97
N VAL A 77 1.20 -5.41 18.26
CA VAL A 77 0.80 -6.60 17.50
C VAL A 77 1.39 -6.51 16.10
N ALA A 78 2.12 -7.53 15.67
CA ALA A 78 2.55 -7.70 14.28
C ALA A 78 1.67 -8.78 13.63
N TYR A 79 0.83 -8.37 12.67
CA TYR A 79 -0.07 -9.28 11.96
C TYR A 79 0.48 -9.56 10.55
N LEU A 80 1.07 -10.73 10.36
CA LEU A 80 1.67 -11.14 9.09
C LEU A 80 0.64 -11.95 8.29
N SER A 81 0.34 -11.49 7.07
CA SER A 81 -0.55 -12.20 6.15
C SER A 81 -0.08 -12.03 4.72
N ALA A 82 -0.20 -13.10 3.94
CA ALA A 82 0.03 -13.04 2.50
C ALA A 82 -1.09 -12.33 1.74
N GLU A 83 -2.23 -12.08 2.40
CA GLU A 83 -3.42 -11.43 1.82
C GLU A 83 -4.06 -10.40 2.75
N PHE A 84 -4.57 -9.33 2.16
CA PHE A 84 -5.45 -8.35 2.79
C PHE A 84 -6.54 -7.93 1.79
N LEU A 85 -7.77 -8.40 1.98
CA LEU A 85 -8.91 -8.03 1.12
C LEU A 85 -9.61 -6.81 1.74
N LEU A 86 -9.02 -5.64 1.51
CA LEU A 86 -9.41 -4.39 2.17
C LEU A 86 -10.75 -3.86 1.66
N GLY A 87 -11.00 -3.97 0.36
CA GLY A 87 -12.10 -3.30 -0.33
C GLY A 87 -11.82 -1.80 -0.58
N PRO A 88 -12.79 -1.07 -1.15
CA PRO A 88 -12.76 0.39 -1.24
C PRO A 88 -12.56 1.05 0.13
N HIS A 89 -11.66 2.05 0.24
CA HIS A 89 -11.29 2.69 1.49
C HIS A 89 -12.04 4.01 1.75
N ALA A 90 -12.50 4.73 0.72
CA ALA A 90 -13.08 6.06 0.92
C ALA A 90 -14.30 6.01 1.86
N GLY A 91 -15.21 5.07 1.61
CA GLY A 91 -16.40 4.90 2.44
C GLY A 91 -16.07 4.55 3.90
N SER A 92 -15.10 3.65 4.13
CA SER A 92 -14.70 3.27 5.48
C SER A 92 -13.99 4.42 6.22
N VAL A 93 -13.17 5.22 5.51
CA VAL A 93 -12.51 6.40 6.10
C VAL A 93 -13.52 7.50 6.42
N ILE A 94 -14.50 7.76 5.56
CA ILE A 94 -15.58 8.72 5.83
C ILE A 94 -16.33 8.31 7.09
N GLN A 95 -16.67 7.02 7.22
CA GLN A 95 -17.34 6.49 8.41
C GLN A 95 -16.46 6.55 9.66
N ALA A 96 -15.18 6.17 9.55
CA ALA A 96 -14.25 6.16 10.67
C ALA A 96 -14.00 7.56 11.26
N LEU A 97 -13.97 8.57 10.39
CA LEU A 97 -13.82 9.98 10.76
C LEU A 97 -15.14 10.68 11.14
N ASP A 98 -16.29 10.00 11.00
CA ASP A 98 -17.63 10.57 11.24
C ASP A 98 -17.94 11.79 10.36
N LEU A 99 -17.53 11.77 9.08
CA LEU A 99 -17.65 12.90 8.14
C LEU A 99 -18.73 12.71 7.06
N GLY A 100 -19.71 11.85 7.30
CA GLY A 100 -20.71 11.49 6.29
C GLY A 100 -21.51 12.70 5.79
N ASP A 101 -22.08 13.47 6.71
CA ASP A 101 -22.92 14.62 6.40
C ASP A 101 -22.11 15.76 5.77
N GLU A 102 -20.89 15.99 6.25
CA GLU A 102 -20.01 17.05 5.77
C GLU A 102 -19.49 16.78 4.35
N ILE A 103 -19.17 15.53 4.04
CA ILE A 103 -18.76 15.12 2.69
C ILE A 103 -19.95 15.19 1.72
N ALA A 104 -21.15 14.79 2.15
CA ALA A 104 -22.36 14.96 1.35
C ALA A 104 -22.61 16.44 1.03
N GLY A 105 -22.56 17.32 2.04
CA GLY A 105 -22.69 18.77 1.84
C GLY A 105 -21.61 19.35 0.93
N ALA A 106 -20.36 18.88 1.03
CA ALA A 106 -19.28 19.29 0.13
C ALA A 106 -19.55 18.88 -1.32
N CYS A 107 -20.06 17.67 -1.54
CA CYS A 107 -20.41 17.18 -2.87
C CYS A 107 -21.60 17.96 -3.47
N GLU A 108 -22.60 18.31 -2.65
CA GLU A 108 -23.71 19.18 -3.06
C GLU A 108 -23.23 20.56 -3.51
N LEU A 109 -22.32 21.19 -2.75
CA LEU A 109 -21.72 22.48 -3.11
C LEU A 109 -20.95 22.44 -4.44
N LEU A 110 -20.34 21.29 -4.76
CA LEU A 110 -19.61 21.07 -6.01
C LEU A 110 -20.50 20.58 -7.16
N GLY A 111 -21.75 20.21 -6.88
CA GLY A 111 -22.66 19.61 -7.86
C GLY A 111 -22.21 18.24 -8.36
N ILE A 112 -21.52 17.45 -7.53
CA ILE A 112 -21.05 16.10 -7.86
C ILE A 112 -21.86 15.03 -7.11
N ASP A 113 -22.09 13.89 -7.76
CA ASP A 113 -22.76 12.72 -7.17
C ASP A 113 -21.75 11.89 -6.37
N LEU A 114 -21.91 11.87 -5.05
CA LEU A 114 -21.00 11.15 -4.14
C LEU A 114 -21.00 9.64 -4.41
N ASP A 115 -22.15 9.03 -4.70
CA ASP A 115 -22.23 7.58 -4.94
C ASP A 115 -21.52 7.21 -6.25
N ALA A 116 -21.72 8.02 -7.30
CA ALA A 116 -20.99 7.86 -8.56
C ALA A 116 -19.48 8.05 -8.39
N VAL A 117 -19.06 8.97 -7.53
CA VAL A 117 -17.65 9.20 -7.20
C VAL A 117 -17.06 8.02 -6.42
N LEU A 118 -17.74 7.52 -5.39
CA LEU A 118 -17.24 6.39 -4.60
C LEU A 118 -17.20 5.08 -5.40
N ALA A 119 -18.11 4.90 -6.36
CA ALA A 119 -18.11 3.74 -7.27
C ALA A 119 -16.88 3.66 -8.19
N GLU A 120 -16.13 4.75 -8.33
CA GLU A 120 -14.91 4.79 -9.13
C GLU A 120 -13.69 4.27 -8.37
N GLU A 121 -13.79 3.97 -7.07
CA GLU A 121 -12.69 3.39 -6.29
C GLU A 121 -12.41 1.93 -6.73
N PRO A 122 -11.19 1.61 -7.18
CA PRO A 122 -10.86 0.22 -7.51
C PRO A 122 -10.66 -0.57 -6.21
N GLU A 123 -11.13 -1.82 -6.19
CA GLU A 123 -10.79 -2.73 -5.10
C GLU A 123 -9.29 -3.09 -5.18
N PRO A 124 -8.52 -2.96 -4.08
CA PRO A 124 -7.12 -3.35 -4.09
C PRO A 124 -6.94 -4.86 -4.31
N GLY A 125 -6.18 -5.23 -5.35
CA GLY A 125 -5.76 -6.60 -5.63
C GLY A 125 -4.75 -7.14 -4.62
N LEU A 126 -5.11 -7.18 -3.34
CA LEU A 126 -4.22 -7.53 -2.22
C LEU A 126 -4.68 -8.78 -1.46
N GLY A 127 -5.85 -9.34 -1.81
CA GLY A 127 -6.39 -10.56 -1.25
C GLY A 127 -7.36 -11.21 -2.23
N ASN A 128 -7.84 -12.39 -1.91
CA ASN A 128 -8.75 -13.16 -2.75
C ASN A 128 -9.97 -13.62 -1.93
N GLY A 129 -9.73 -14.29 -0.79
CA GLY A 129 -10.79 -14.99 -0.06
C GLY A 129 -10.97 -14.56 1.38
N GLY A 130 -11.62 -15.44 2.16
CA GLY A 130 -11.92 -15.22 3.57
C GLY A 130 -10.68 -14.99 4.45
N LEU A 131 -9.52 -15.53 4.09
CA LEU A 131 -8.25 -15.27 4.80
C LEU A 131 -7.87 -13.79 4.71
N GLY A 132 -7.83 -13.24 3.48
CA GLY A 132 -7.56 -11.84 3.26
C GLY A 132 -8.61 -10.93 3.90
N ARG A 133 -9.88 -11.31 3.87
CA ARG A 133 -10.95 -10.52 4.51
C ARG A 133 -10.86 -10.56 6.03
N LEU A 134 -10.52 -11.69 6.63
CA LEU A 134 -10.27 -11.81 8.06
C LEU A 134 -9.14 -10.88 8.50
N ALA A 135 -8.02 -10.89 7.77
CA ALA A 135 -6.87 -10.01 8.03
C ALA A 135 -7.25 -8.52 7.96
N ALA A 136 -8.02 -8.13 6.94
CA ALA A 136 -8.52 -6.77 6.80
C ALA A 136 -9.43 -6.36 7.97
N CYS A 137 -10.42 -7.20 8.32
CA CYS A 137 -11.32 -6.93 9.45
C CYS A 137 -10.58 -6.87 10.80
N TYR A 138 -9.51 -7.66 10.98
CA TYR A 138 -8.67 -7.59 12.17
C TYR A 138 -7.91 -6.27 12.24
N MET A 139 -7.34 -5.80 11.13
CA MET A 139 -6.66 -4.50 11.11
C MET A 139 -7.62 -3.34 11.42
N ASP A 140 -8.85 -3.39 10.91
CA ASP A 140 -9.91 -2.45 11.27
C ASP A 140 -10.26 -2.50 12.77
N SER A 141 -10.57 -3.70 13.29
CA SER A 141 -10.92 -3.90 14.70
C SER A 141 -9.81 -3.50 15.66
N LEU A 142 -8.55 -3.82 15.34
CA LEU A 142 -7.39 -3.40 16.14
C LEU A 142 -7.27 -1.87 16.20
N SER A 143 -7.60 -1.18 15.10
CA SER A 143 -7.58 0.28 15.05
C SER A 143 -8.73 0.88 15.85
N ALA A 144 -9.95 0.37 15.68
CA ALA A 144 -11.14 0.84 16.40
C ALA A 144 -11.12 0.57 17.91
N LEU A 145 -10.37 -0.44 18.36
CA LEU A 145 -10.21 -0.80 19.77
C LEU A 145 -8.94 -0.21 20.41
N ASP A 146 -8.27 0.74 19.75
CA ASP A 146 -7.03 1.37 20.21
C ASP A 146 -5.89 0.38 20.54
N TYR A 147 -5.83 -0.76 19.84
CA TYR A 147 -4.71 -1.69 19.95
C TYR A 147 -3.57 -1.27 19.00
N PRO A 148 -2.34 -1.01 19.51
CA PRO A 148 -1.19 -0.73 18.66
C PRO A 148 -0.85 -1.94 17.79
N ALA A 149 -1.05 -1.81 16.48
CA ALA A 149 -0.84 -2.91 15.54
C ALA A 149 -0.19 -2.46 14.22
N MET A 150 0.54 -3.38 13.61
CA MET A 150 1.04 -3.27 12.26
C MET A 150 0.74 -4.54 11.48
N GLY A 151 0.07 -4.39 10.34
CA GLY A 151 -0.10 -5.45 9.36
C GLY A 151 1.11 -5.51 8.43
N TYR A 152 1.55 -6.70 8.06
CA TYR A 152 2.64 -6.92 7.13
C TYR A 152 2.23 -7.89 6.03
N GLY A 153 2.49 -7.51 4.77
CA GLY A 153 2.18 -8.33 3.60
C GLY A 153 2.98 -7.91 2.36
N ILE A 154 2.51 -8.36 1.20
CA ILE A 154 3.11 -8.04 -0.12
C ILE A 154 2.20 -7.05 -0.85
N ARG A 155 2.81 -6.08 -1.54
CA ARG A 155 2.09 -5.15 -2.42
C ARG A 155 2.01 -5.75 -3.82
N TYR A 156 1.01 -6.60 -4.07
CA TYR A 156 0.83 -7.23 -5.38
C TYR A 156 0.43 -6.21 -6.45
N GLU A 157 1.06 -6.29 -7.62
CA GLU A 157 0.80 -5.38 -8.73
C GLU A 157 -0.50 -5.70 -9.46
N HIS A 158 -0.80 -6.99 -9.63
CA HIS A 158 -1.89 -7.49 -10.47
C HIS A 158 -2.91 -8.39 -9.76
N GLY A 159 -2.97 -8.32 -8.42
CA GLY A 159 -3.90 -9.14 -7.65
C GLY A 159 -3.82 -10.62 -8.02
N ILE A 160 -4.98 -11.30 -8.00
CA ILE A 160 -5.11 -12.67 -8.48
C ILE A 160 -5.48 -12.69 -9.98
N PHE A 161 -6.66 -12.15 -10.31
CA PHE A 161 -7.17 -11.85 -11.65
C PHE A 161 -8.55 -11.16 -11.53
N VAL A 162 -9.02 -10.53 -12.60
CA VAL A 162 -10.41 -10.09 -12.78
C VAL A 162 -11.17 -11.15 -13.56
N GLN A 163 -12.32 -11.58 -13.05
CA GLN A 163 -13.17 -12.56 -13.71
C GLN A 163 -14.02 -11.90 -14.80
N ALA A 164 -13.93 -12.39 -16.03
CA ALA A 164 -14.89 -12.10 -17.11
C ALA A 164 -15.62 -13.38 -17.52
N ILE A 165 -16.85 -13.24 -18.04
CA ILE A 165 -17.62 -14.36 -18.58
C ILE A 165 -17.78 -14.18 -20.09
N GLU A 166 -17.10 -15.02 -20.86
CA GLU A 166 -17.16 -15.04 -22.32
C GLU A 166 -17.71 -16.38 -22.80
N GLY A 167 -18.79 -16.37 -23.58
CA GLY A 167 -19.40 -17.60 -24.10
C GLY A 167 -19.85 -18.60 -23.01
N GLY A 168 -20.24 -18.10 -21.83
CA GLY A 168 -20.65 -18.93 -20.70
C GLY A 168 -19.49 -19.60 -19.93
N ARG A 169 -18.25 -19.16 -20.15
CA ARG A 169 -17.06 -19.66 -19.45
C ARG A 169 -16.30 -18.51 -18.81
N GLN A 170 -15.58 -18.82 -17.74
CA GLN A 170 -14.64 -17.90 -17.12
C GLN A 170 -13.45 -17.63 -18.04
N VAL A 171 -13.04 -16.37 -18.08
CA VAL A 171 -11.78 -15.89 -18.63
C VAL A 171 -11.11 -15.01 -17.57
N GLU A 172 -9.83 -15.24 -17.30
CA GLU A 172 -9.04 -14.45 -16.37
C GLU A 172 -8.38 -13.27 -17.08
N LEU A 173 -8.63 -12.06 -16.57
CA LEU A 173 -7.99 -10.83 -17.03
C LEU A 173 -7.02 -10.29 -15.96
N PRO A 174 -5.96 -9.57 -16.32
CA PRO A 174 -5.09 -8.96 -15.34
C PRO A 174 -5.84 -7.87 -14.55
N ASP A 175 -5.66 -7.85 -13.23
CA ASP A 175 -6.11 -6.74 -12.40
C ASP A 175 -5.11 -5.57 -12.54
N ASN A 176 -5.63 -4.39 -12.86
CA ASN A 176 -4.86 -3.17 -13.07
C ASN A 176 -5.24 -2.08 -12.06
N TRP A 177 -5.60 -2.47 -10.83
CA TRP A 177 -5.99 -1.55 -9.74
C TRP A 177 -4.97 -0.44 -9.47
N LEU A 178 -3.68 -0.65 -9.77
CA LEU A 178 -2.59 0.32 -9.63
C LEU A 178 -2.29 1.17 -10.87
N SER A 179 -3.02 1.01 -11.97
CA SER A 179 -2.75 1.73 -13.23
C SER A 179 -2.67 3.26 -13.10
N ARG A 180 -3.31 3.83 -12.08
CA ARG A 180 -3.28 5.26 -11.74
C ARG A 180 -2.67 5.56 -10.37
N GLY A 181 -1.95 4.59 -9.81
CA GLY A 181 -1.49 4.61 -8.42
C GLY A 181 -2.59 4.30 -7.43
N ASN A 182 -2.26 4.43 -6.14
CA ASN A 182 -3.18 4.23 -5.03
C ASN A 182 -3.10 5.47 -4.11
N PRO A 183 -4.18 6.27 -3.95
CA PRO A 183 -4.13 7.50 -3.16
C PRO A 183 -3.95 7.24 -1.66
N TRP A 184 -4.22 6.03 -1.19
CA TRP A 184 -4.19 5.66 0.23
C TRP A 184 -2.81 5.26 0.73
N GLU A 185 -1.91 4.85 -0.16
CA GLU A 185 -0.57 4.39 0.24
C GLU A 185 0.46 5.51 0.27
N VAL A 186 1.50 5.30 1.07
CA VAL A 186 2.70 6.13 1.14
C VAL A 186 3.91 5.25 0.90
N ARG A 187 4.58 5.45 -0.24
CA ARG A 187 5.87 4.80 -0.49
C ARG A 187 6.93 5.34 0.48
N ARG A 188 7.58 4.44 1.21
CA ARG A 188 8.67 4.73 2.15
C ARG A 188 10.00 4.31 1.55
N ALA A 189 10.48 5.05 0.55
CA ALA A 189 11.70 4.70 -0.19
C ALA A 189 12.95 4.54 0.71
N GLY A 190 13.03 5.30 1.81
CA GLY A 190 14.11 5.16 2.80
C GLY A 190 13.96 3.97 3.76
N LEU A 191 12.83 3.29 3.75
CA LEU A 191 12.59 2.07 4.51
C LEU A 191 12.59 0.88 3.54
N SER A 192 13.80 0.42 3.26
CA SER A 192 14.04 -0.71 2.37
C SER A 192 14.99 -1.72 3.01
N TYR A 193 14.78 -3.00 2.72
CA TYR A 193 15.63 -4.08 3.19
C TYR A 193 16.10 -4.96 2.04
N ASP A 194 17.36 -5.39 2.09
CA ASP A 194 17.93 -6.36 1.15
C ASP A 194 17.62 -7.78 1.62
N VAL A 195 16.97 -8.57 0.76
CA VAL A 195 16.59 -9.96 1.02
C VAL A 195 17.38 -10.88 0.10
N GLY A 196 18.17 -11.77 0.71
CA GLY A 196 18.95 -12.76 -0.02
C GLY A 196 18.12 -13.95 -0.51
N PHE A 197 18.55 -14.61 -1.59
CA PHE A 197 18.04 -15.90 -2.03
C PHE A 197 19.18 -16.78 -2.54
N GLY A 198 19.00 -18.10 -2.41
CA GLY A 198 19.97 -19.09 -2.90
C GLY A 198 21.33 -18.98 -2.20
N GLY A 199 22.40 -19.23 -2.95
CA GLY A 199 23.77 -19.07 -2.46
C GLY A 199 24.24 -20.19 -1.53
N ARG A 200 25.14 -19.85 -0.61
CA ARG A 200 25.84 -20.85 0.23
C ARG A 200 26.17 -20.32 1.61
N THR A 201 26.47 -21.22 2.54
CA THR A 201 26.96 -20.84 3.87
C THR A 201 28.45 -21.13 4.00
N GLU A 202 29.16 -20.24 4.70
CA GLU A 202 30.58 -20.36 5.01
C GLU A 202 30.81 -20.23 6.52
N ARG A 203 31.83 -20.93 7.03
CA ARG A 203 32.24 -20.81 8.43
C ARG A 203 33.33 -19.76 8.53
N VAL A 204 33.06 -18.68 9.25
CA VAL A 204 33.98 -17.56 9.45
C VAL A 204 34.40 -17.52 10.91
N ARG A 205 35.69 -17.28 11.15
CA ARG A 205 36.23 -17.09 12.50
C ARG A 205 36.39 -15.60 12.77
N ASP A 206 35.76 -15.09 13.83
CA ASP A 206 35.92 -13.70 14.24
C ASP A 206 37.32 -13.43 14.84
N GLY A 207 37.67 -12.15 15.04
CA GLY A 207 38.94 -11.75 15.66
C GLY A 207 39.14 -12.22 17.10
N ARG A 208 38.14 -12.85 17.73
CA ARG A 208 38.20 -13.48 19.06
C ARG A 208 38.23 -15.00 18.98
N GLY A 209 38.37 -15.58 17.78
CA GLY A 209 38.44 -17.01 17.56
C GLY A 209 37.10 -17.74 17.56
N ARG A 210 35.96 -17.06 17.67
CA ARG A 210 34.63 -17.70 17.63
C ARG A 210 34.23 -17.98 16.19
N VAL A 211 33.69 -19.18 15.94
CA VAL A 211 33.23 -19.59 14.62
C VAL A 211 31.75 -19.26 14.49
N HIS A 212 31.40 -18.53 13.44
CA HIS A 212 30.02 -18.21 13.08
C HIS A 212 29.74 -18.68 11.65
N VAL A 213 28.47 -18.92 11.34
CA VAL A 213 28.03 -19.25 9.98
C VAL A 213 27.57 -17.96 9.31
N GLN A 214 28.18 -17.63 8.17
CA GLN A 214 27.78 -16.52 7.32
C GLN A 214 27.06 -17.09 6.10
N TRP A 215 25.89 -16.55 5.78
CA TRP A 215 25.21 -16.82 4.51
C TRP A 215 25.66 -15.80 3.47
N ILE A 216 26.08 -16.29 2.31
CA ILE A 216 26.40 -15.50 1.13
C ILE A 216 25.30 -15.79 0.11
N PRO A 217 24.34 -14.86 -0.09
CA PRO A 217 23.25 -15.07 -1.04
C PRO A 217 23.77 -15.04 -2.48
N GLU A 218 23.07 -15.73 -3.37
CA GLU A 218 23.35 -15.72 -4.82
C GLU A 218 22.57 -14.60 -5.52
N GLN A 219 21.39 -14.28 -5.01
CA GLN A 219 20.55 -13.18 -5.47
C GLN A 219 20.19 -12.29 -4.28
N VAL A 220 20.12 -10.97 -4.49
CA VAL A 220 19.59 -10.01 -3.52
C VAL A 220 18.44 -9.24 -4.17
N VAL A 221 17.31 -9.18 -3.49
CA VAL A 221 16.13 -8.39 -3.88
C VAL A 221 15.89 -7.32 -2.83
N LYS A 222 15.54 -6.10 -3.27
CA LYS A 222 15.22 -5.01 -2.36
C LYS A 222 13.73 -4.98 -2.08
N GLY A 223 13.34 -5.10 -0.82
CA GLY A 223 11.96 -4.88 -0.37
C GLY A 223 11.74 -3.44 0.02
N VAL A 224 10.81 -2.74 -0.63
CA VAL A 224 10.47 -1.32 -0.36
C VAL A 224 9.09 -1.22 0.26
N ALA A 225 9.00 -0.58 1.43
CA ALA A 225 7.75 -0.45 2.16
C ALA A 225 6.78 0.53 1.48
N HIS A 226 5.51 0.14 1.42
CA HIS A 226 4.37 0.98 1.11
C HIS A 226 3.39 0.88 2.27
N ASP A 227 3.17 2.01 2.93
CA ASP A 227 2.35 2.06 4.14
C ASP A 227 0.94 2.59 3.81
N THR A 228 -0.09 1.87 4.23
CA THR A 228 -1.50 2.30 4.17
C THR A 228 -2.02 2.52 5.60
N PRO A 229 -2.62 3.69 5.91
CA PRO A 229 -3.22 3.94 7.22
C PRO A 229 -4.52 3.16 7.40
N MET A 230 -4.67 2.50 8.55
CA MET A 230 -5.88 1.78 8.96
C MET A 230 -6.57 2.62 10.05
N VAL A 231 -7.63 3.35 9.68
CA VAL A 231 -8.26 4.36 10.56
C VAL A 231 -9.23 3.69 11.51
N GLY A 232 -9.09 3.90 12.83
CA GLY A 232 -10.05 3.42 13.81
C GLY A 232 -11.34 4.23 13.82
N TYR A 233 -12.48 3.56 14.03
CA TYR A 233 -13.79 4.22 14.10
C TYR A 233 -13.94 5.05 15.37
N LYS A 234 -14.13 6.37 15.23
CA LYS A 234 -14.35 7.33 16.33
C LYS A 234 -13.26 7.33 17.41
N VAL A 235 -12.03 7.02 17.02
CA VAL A 235 -10.83 7.08 17.86
C VAL A 235 -9.70 7.79 17.13
N ASP A 236 -8.63 8.13 17.84
CA ASP A 236 -7.43 8.76 17.24
C ASP A 236 -6.42 7.73 16.72
N THR A 237 -6.56 6.46 17.08
CA THR A 237 -5.67 5.40 16.61
C THR A 237 -5.82 5.17 15.11
N VAL A 238 -4.69 5.26 14.43
CA VAL A 238 -4.55 4.88 13.01
C VAL A 238 -3.41 3.88 12.90
N ASN A 239 -3.74 2.59 12.76
CA ASN A 239 -2.77 1.52 12.52
C ASN A 239 -2.16 1.58 11.12
N THR A 240 -1.18 0.72 10.88
CA THR A 240 -0.44 0.73 9.62
C THR A 240 -0.47 -0.65 9.02
N LEU A 241 -0.89 -0.74 7.76
CA LEU A 241 -0.65 -1.88 6.93
C LEU A 241 0.59 -1.58 6.07
N ARG A 242 1.68 -2.31 6.32
CA ARG A 242 2.93 -2.21 5.56
C ARG A 242 3.00 -3.33 4.53
N LEU A 243 3.02 -2.95 3.27
CA LEU A 243 3.11 -3.87 2.14
C LEU A 243 4.45 -3.71 1.44
N TRP A 244 5.12 -4.84 1.20
CA TRP A 244 6.43 -4.87 0.59
C TRP A 244 6.32 -5.02 -0.93
N ARG A 245 6.93 -4.09 -1.67
CA ARG A 245 7.19 -4.23 -3.10
C ARG A 245 8.60 -4.75 -3.32
N SER A 246 8.75 -5.79 -4.13
CA SER A 246 10.08 -6.24 -4.56
C SER A 246 10.58 -5.37 -5.70
N GLU A 247 11.79 -4.82 -5.54
CA GLU A 247 12.51 -4.03 -6.53
C GLU A 247 13.91 -4.62 -6.71
N SER A 248 14.52 -4.43 -7.87
CA SER A 248 15.93 -4.80 -8.07
C SER A 248 16.86 -3.76 -7.46
N PRO A 249 17.94 -4.16 -6.77
CA PRO A 249 18.98 -3.22 -6.34
C PRO A 249 19.62 -2.48 -7.52
N GLU A 250 19.75 -3.16 -8.66
CA GLU A 250 20.27 -2.64 -9.93
C GLU A 250 19.21 -2.85 -11.02
N SER A 251 18.65 -1.75 -11.54
CA SER A 251 17.51 -1.83 -12.45
C SER A 251 17.87 -2.02 -13.92
N PHE A 252 19.14 -1.85 -14.32
CA PHE A 252 19.51 -1.82 -15.73
C PHE A 252 21.00 -2.09 -15.99
N ASP A 253 21.31 -3.08 -16.83
CA ASP A 253 22.66 -3.32 -17.35
C ASP A 253 22.85 -2.59 -18.70
N LEU A 254 23.52 -1.43 -18.63
CA LEU A 254 23.80 -0.59 -19.79
C LEU A 254 24.77 -1.25 -20.79
N ASP A 255 25.66 -2.12 -20.32
CA ASP A 255 26.62 -2.79 -21.20
C ASP A 255 25.95 -3.90 -22.01
N ALA A 256 25.04 -4.66 -21.41
CA ALA A 256 24.20 -5.63 -22.12
C ALA A 256 23.33 -4.91 -23.18
N PHE A 257 22.67 -3.80 -22.80
CA PHE A 257 21.85 -3.00 -23.71
C PHE A 257 22.65 -2.47 -24.90
N ASN A 258 23.83 -1.89 -24.66
CA ASN A 258 24.68 -1.33 -25.71
C ASN A 258 25.23 -2.41 -26.67
N LYS A 259 25.27 -3.68 -26.25
CA LYS A 259 25.63 -4.83 -27.08
C LYS A 259 24.45 -5.42 -27.85
N GLY A 260 23.24 -4.87 -27.69
CA GLY A 260 22.01 -5.33 -28.33
C GLY A 260 21.27 -6.44 -27.57
N ASP A 261 21.71 -6.80 -26.37
CA ASP A 261 21.03 -7.74 -25.49
C ASP A 261 20.01 -7.01 -24.60
N TYR A 262 18.88 -6.65 -25.21
CA TYR A 262 17.83 -5.88 -24.54
C TYR A 262 17.14 -6.70 -23.44
N ASP A 263 16.89 -7.99 -23.66
CA ASP A 263 16.24 -8.86 -22.67
C ASP A 263 17.17 -9.10 -21.48
N GLY A 264 18.46 -9.37 -21.73
CA GLY A 264 19.46 -9.50 -20.67
C GLY A 264 19.64 -8.23 -19.84
N SER A 265 19.49 -7.04 -20.46
CA SER A 265 19.66 -5.76 -19.76
C SER A 265 18.66 -5.51 -18.62
N VAL A 266 17.52 -6.23 -18.61
CA VAL A 266 16.44 -6.10 -17.63
C VAL A 266 16.05 -7.43 -16.96
N ALA A 267 16.77 -8.51 -17.22
CA ALA A 267 16.43 -9.84 -16.70
C ALA A 267 16.45 -9.87 -15.16
N ALA A 268 17.52 -9.36 -14.54
CA ALA A 268 17.64 -9.28 -13.08
C ALA A 268 16.54 -8.41 -12.44
N GLN A 269 16.13 -7.35 -13.15
CA GLN A 269 15.01 -6.51 -12.73
C GLN A 269 13.71 -7.31 -12.73
N THR A 270 13.42 -7.96 -13.84
CA THR A 270 12.19 -8.73 -14.03
C THR A 270 12.07 -9.85 -12.99
N ASP A 271 13.16 -10.59 -12.75
CA ASP A 271 13.19 -11.67 -11.77
C ASP A 271 12.95 -11.19 -10.33
N SER A 272 13.53 -10.04 -9.98
CA SER A 272 13.37 -9.44 -8.65
C SER A 272 11.94 -8.93 -8.45
N GLU A 273 11.40 -8.23 -9.44
CA GLU A 273 10.06 -7.63 -9.36
C GLU A 273 8.94 -8.68 -9.41
N THR A 274 9.17 -9.84 -10.02
CA THR A 274 8.19 -10.94 -10.13
C THR A 274 7.64 -11.40 -8.78
N ILE A 275 8.41 -11.29 -7.70
CA ILE A 275 8.00 -11.69 -6.35
C ILE A 275 6.71 -10.97 -5.91
N SER A 276 6.59 -9.66 -6.18
CA SER A 276 5.41 -8.88 -5.83
C SER A 276 4.47 -8.61 -7.01
N LYS A 277 4.50 -9.39 -8.10
CA LYS A 277 3.60 -9.16 -9.24
C LYS A 277 2.19 -9.70 -9.02
N VAL A 278 2.07 -11.00 -8.74
CA VAL A 278 0.77 -11.71 -8.72
C VAL A 278 0.57 -12.39 -7.37
N LEU A 279 -0.65 -12.27 -6.84
CA LEU A 279 -1.14 -13.01 -5.69
C LEU A 279 -1.48 -14.44 -6.14
N TYR A 280 -1.01 -15.40 -5.37
CA TYR A 280 -1.19 -16.82 -5.65
C TYR A 280 -0.72 -17.30 -7.05
N PRO A 281 0.57 -17.15 -7.43
CA PRO A 281 1.05 -17.71 -8.70
C PRO A 281 0.84 -19.24 -8.76
N ASN A 282 0.58 -19.75 -9.98
CA ASN A 282 0.41 -21.18 -10.24
C ASN A 282 1.67 -21.94 -9.78
N ASP A 283 1.48 -22.92 -8.89
CA ASP A 283 2.52 -23.70 -8.23
C ASP A 283 2.47 -25.20 -8.56
N GLU A 284 1.75 -25.60 -9.63
CA GLU A 284 1.79 -26.98 -10.12
C GLU A 284 3.21 -27.39 -10.55
N GLY A 285 3.92 -26.47 -11.22
CA GLY A 285 5.31 -26.62 -11.63
C GLY A 285 6.32 -26.14 -10.59
N ASP A 286 7.55 -26.66 -10.64
CA ASP A 286 8.60 -26.36 -9.66
C ASP A 286 8.98 -24.87 -9.61
N LEU A 287 8.98 -24.17 -10.75
CA LEU A 287 9.21 -22.73 -10.80
C LEU A 287 8.16 -21.95 -10.00
N GLY A 288 6.91 -22.38 -10.07
CA GLY A 288 5.81 -21.79 -9.30
C GLY A 288 5.99 -22.02 -7.80
N LYS A 289 6.35 -23.23 -7.38
CA LYS A 289 6.66 -23.55 -5.97
C LYS A 289 7.82 -22.71 -5.43
N VAL A 290 8.87 -22.53 -6.23
CA VAL A 290 10.01 -21.67 -5.87
C VAL A 290 9.53 -20.22 -5.69
N LEU A 291 8.72 -19.69 -6.62
CA LEU A 291 8.19 -18.33 -6.51
C LEU A 291 7.32 -18.16 -5.26
N ARG A 292 6.48 -19.14 -4.92
CA ARG A 292 5.70 -19.15 -3.68
C ARG A 292 6.54 -19.08 -2.43
N LEU A 293 7.60 -19.89 -2.37
CA LEU A 293 8.51 -19.87 -1.25
C LEU A 293 9.29 -18.54 -1.18
N LYS A 294 9.70 -18.00 -2.34
CA LYS A 294 10.32 -16.68 -2.43
C LYS A 294 9.39 -15.59 -1.89
N GLN A 295 8.12 -15.58 -2.27
CA GLN A 295 7.11 -14.64 -1.75
C GLN A 295 7.02 -14.70 -0.23
N GLN A 296 6.82 -15.90 0.33
CA GLN A 296 6.70 -16.10 1.78
C GLN A 296 7.95 -15.64 2.53
N TYR A 297 9.14 -16.06 2.07
CA TYR A 297 10.40 -15.64 2.68
C TYR A 297 10.64 -14.14 2.53
N PHE A 298 10.31 -13.56 1.37
CA PHE A 298 10.52 -12.14 1.07
C PHE A 298 9.83 -11.24 2.09
N PHE A 299 8.51 -11.36 2.25
CA PHE A 299 7.78 -10.43 3.11
C PHE A 299 8.05 -10.71 4.60
N THR A 300 8.29 -11.98 4.97
CA THR A 300 8.63 -12.33 6.35
C THR A 300 10.03 -11.87 6.74
N SER A 301 10.98 -11.85 5.81
CA SER A 301 12.33 -11.30 6.03
C SER A 301 12.34 -9.77 6.07
N CYS A 302 11.40 -9.11 5.39
CA CYS A 302 11.29 -7.64 5.44
C CYS A 302 10.55 -7.13 6.68
N ALA A 303 9.57 -7.89 7.18
CA ALA A 303 8.72 -7.54 8.33
C ALA A 303 9.49 -7.59 9.66
#